data_AF-A0A0C9PIC2-F1
#
_entry.id   AF-A0A0C9PIC2-F1
#
_cell.length_a   1.000
_cell.length_b   1.000
_cell.length_c   1.000
_cell.angle_alpha   90.00
_cell.angle_beta   90.00
_cell.angle_gamma   90.00
#
_symmetry.space_group_name_H-M   'P 1'
#
loop_
_entity.id
_entity.type
_entity.pdbx_description
1 polymer ?
#
loop_
_entity_poly.entity_id
_entity_poly.type
_entity_poly.pdbx_seq_one_letter_code
_entity_poly.pdbx_strand_id
1 'polypeptide(L)'
;EMYGIEQVRNRQQVANLVKEVKVAEFKPRSGVKIETNESAAAAAANNFDNSDVDQDRVNKILTELKALRESKTPLVVKPLEFEKDDDNNFHMDFIVAASNLRAANYKIPPADRHKSKLIAGKIIPAIATTTSLVSGLAVLEVMKLIIGHREMDKFKNAFANLALPFIAFSEPMPAAKNSYYGKEWTLWDRFEVAGELTLQEFLDYFEKKEKLQITMLSQGVSMLYSFFMPKAKCAERLPLPMTEVVRRVSRKRIESHERSLVFEICCNDEDGEDVEVPYVRYTIP
;
A
#
# COMPACT_ATOMS: atom_id res chain seq x y z
N GLU A 1 9.46 -27.29 -15.90
CA GLU A 1 9.03 -25.87 -15.93
C GLU A 1 9.93 -24.97 -15.09
N MET A 2 9.94 -25.11 -13.75
CA MET A 2 10.87 -24.37 -12.88
C MET A 2 12.35 -24.74 -13.12
N TYR A 3 12.65 -26.03 -13.29
CA TYR A 3 14.02 -26.54 -13.49
C TYR A 3 14.33 -26.94 -14.94
N GLY A 4 13.50 -26.52 -15.91
CA GLY A 4 13.67 -26.94 -17.32
C GLY A 4 13.43 -28.44 -17.60
N ILE A 5 13.01 -29.22 -16.60
CA ILE A 5 12.69 -30.66 -16.76
C ILE A 5 11.37 -30.83 -17.51
N GLU A 6 11.34 -31.79 -18.43
CA GLU A 6 10.16 -32.21 -19.19
C GLU A 6 9.07 -32.77 -18.27
N GLN A 7 7.81 -32.41 -18.55
CA GLN A 7 6.68 -32.80 -17.71
C GLN A 7 6.10 -34.13 -18.14
N VAL A 8 5.95 -35.07 -17.21
CA VAL A 8 5.20 -36.31 -17.42
C VAL A 8 3.75 -36.09 -16.98
N ARG A 9 2.84 -35.97 -17.96
CA ARG A 9 1.39 -35.75 -17.70
C ARG A 9 0.55 -37.04 -17.78
N ASN A 10 1.16 -38.18 -18.14
CA ASN A 10 0.47 -39.46 -18.21
C ASN A 10 0.21 -40.02 -16.79
N ARG A 11 -1.08 -40.13 -16.42
CA ARG A 11 -1.49 -40.58 -15.08
C ARG A 11 -1.02 -41.99 -14.73
N GLN A 12 -1.02 -42.91 -15.69
CA GLN A 12 -0.61 -44.30 -15.45
C GLN A 12 0.90 -44.38 -15.20
N GLN A 13 1.69 -43.62 -15.94
CA GLN A 13 3.13 -43.52 -15.74
C GLN A 13 3.46 -42.92 -14.37
N VAL A 14 2.78 -41.83 -13.98
CA VAL A 14 2.95 -41.22 -12.65
C VAL A 14 2.57 -42.21 -11.55
N ALA A 15 1.48 -42.94 -11.68
CA ALA A 15 1.06 -43.94 -10.70
C ALA A 15 2.11 -45.06 -10.52
N ASN A 16 2.76 -45.49 -11.60
CA ASN A 16 3.83 -46.49 -11.53
C ASN A 16 5.06 -45.92 -10.80
N LEU A 17 5.48 -44.69 -11.12
CA LEU A 17 6.59 -44.02 -10.43
C LEU A 17 6.33 -43.86 -8.93
N VAL A 18 5.11 -43.48 -8.54
CA VAL A 18 4.74 -43.28 -7.13
C VAL A 18 4.80 -44.60 -6.33
N LYS A 19 4.48 -45.75 -6.95
CA LYS A 19 4.57 -47.07 -6.28
C LYS A 19 6.00 -47.46 -5.91
N GLU A 20 6.99 -46.93 -6.62
CA GLU A 20 8.41 -47.21 -6.36
C GLU A 20 8.98 -46.33 -5.24
N VAL A 21 8.26 -45.27 -4.83
CA VAL A 21 8.70 -44.34 -3.79
C VAL A 21 8.63 -45.00 -2.42
N LYS A 22 9.79 -45.15 -1.78
CA LYS A 22 9.88 -45.62 -0.39
C LYS A 22 9.65 -44.45 0.57
N VAL A 23 8.48 -44.41 1.20
CA VAL A 23 8.13 -43.39 2.21
C VAL A 23 8.78 -43.75 3.54
N ALA A 24 9.61 -42.85 4.07
CA ALA A 24 10.22 -43.03 5.38
C ALA A 24 9.17 -42.92 6.50
N GLU A 25 9.32 -43.73 7.54
CA GLU A 25 8.44 -43.70 8.71
C GLU A 25 8.58 -42.37 9.46
N PHE A 26 7.45 -41.76 9.82
CA PHE A 26 7.43 -40.53 10.60
C PHE A 26 7.80 -40.81 12.06
N LYS A 27 8.83 -40.12 12.57
CA LYS A 27 9.22 -40.14 13.98
C LYS A 27 9.00 -38.76 14.60
N PRO A 28 8.14 -38.62 15.62
CA PRO A 28 7.89 -37.32 16.25
C PRO A 28 9.17 -36.80 16.91
N ARG A 29 9.42 -35.50 16.76
CA ARG A 29 10.57 -34.84 17.39
C ARG A 29 10.14 -34.15 18.67
N SER A 30 10.93 -34.33 19.73
CA SER A 30 10.76 -33.58 20.98
C SER A 30 11.27 -32.14 20.83
N GLY A 31 10.68 -31.20 21.56
CA GLY A 31 11.12 -29.80 21.58
C GLY A 31 10.63 -28.93 20.42
N VAL A 32 9.72 -29.43 19.57
CA VAL A 32 9.07 -28.61 18.53
C VAL A 32 8.03 -27.71 19.18
N LYS A 33 8.27 -26.39 19.15
CA LYS A 33 7.30 -25.38 19.60
C LYS A 33 6.20 -25.23 18.53
N ILE A 34 4.94 -25.30 18.94
CA ILE A 34 3.77 -25.05 18.09
C ILE A 34 2.96 -23.94 18.74
N GLU A 35 2.86 -22.81 18.06
CA GLU A 35 2.09 -21.67 18.53
C GLU A 35 0.59 -21.99 18.52
N THR A 36 -0.10 -21.63 19.59
CA THR A 36 -1.51 -21.99 19.83
C THR A 36 -2.49 -20.84 19.69
N ASN A 37 -1.99 -19.60 19.60
CA ASN A 37 -2.82 -18.42 19.34
C ASN A 37 -2.06 -17.38 18.51
N GLU A 38 -2.81 -16.47 17.91
CA GLU A 38 -2.28 -15.46 16.99
C GLU A 38 -1.35 -14.47 17.69
N SER A 39 -1.63 -14.11 18.96
CA SER A 39 -0.78 -13.20 19.73
C SER A 39 0.61 -13.80 20.01
N ALA A 40 0.68 -15.09 20.34
CA ALA A 40 1.92 -15.82 20.56
C ALA A 40 2.69 -16.02 19.25
N ALA A 41 1.99 -16.34 18.15
CA ALA A 41 2.60 -16.40 16.82
C ALA A 41 3.15 -15.04 16.36
N ALA A 42 2.42 -13.95 16.58
CA ALA A 42 2.86 -12.60 16.25
C ALA A 42 4.03 -12.14 17.15
N ALA A 43 3.99 -12.46 18.44
CA ALA A 43 5.09 -12.19 19.36
C ALA A 43 6.36 -12.97 18.96
N ALA A 44 6.23 -14.24 18.59
CA ALA A 44 7.35 -15.06 18.09
C ALA A 44 7.90 -14.55 16.74
N ALA A 45 7.04 -14.03 15.86
CA ALA A 45 7.47 -13.45 14.58
C ALA A 45 8.18 -12.09 14.75
N ASN A 46 7.77 -11.29 15.74
CA ASN A 46 8.31 -9.94 15.96
C ASN A 46 9.50 -9.91 16.95
N ASN A 47 9.57 -10.85 17.89
CA ASN A 47 10.72 -11.04 18.78
C ASN A 47 11.57 -12.20 18.28
N PHE A 48 12.33 -11.96 17.20
CA PHE A 48 13.33 -12.90 16.71
C PHE A 48 14.48 -13.00 17.72
N ASP A 49 14.41 -13.98 18.63
CA ASP A 49 15.48 -14.26 19.58
C ASP A 49 16.61 -15.02 18.87
N ASN A 50 17.75 -14.35 18.69
CA ASN A 50 18.93 -14.90 18.02
C ASN A 50 19.57 -16.07 18.80
N SER A 51 19.15 -16.30 20.06
CA SER A 51 19.62 -17.42 20.90
C SER A 51 18.96 -18.77 20.59
N ASP A 52 17.80 -18.79 19.91
CA ASP A 52 17.12 -20.01 19.44
C ASP A 52 17.61 -20.45 18.04
N VAL A 53 18.55 -19.70 17.43
CA VAL A 53 19.14 -20.01 16.13
C VAL A 53 20.37 -20.90 16.32
N ASP A 54 20.27 -22.14 15.85
CA ASP A 54 21.40 -23.07 15.76
C ASP A 54 22.44 -22.55 14.74
N GLN A 55 23.40 -21.78 15.23
CA GLN A 55 24.47 -21.16 14.43
C GLN A 55 25.34 -22.21 13.73
N ASP A 56 25.55 -23.38 14.32
CA ASP A 56 26.31 -24.46 13.72
C ASP A 56 25.59 -25.01 12.48
N ARG A 57 24.28 -25.19 12.58
CA ARG A 57 23.44 -25.56 11.43
C ARG A 57 23.45 -24.50 10.33
N VAL A 58 23.37 -23.22 10.69
CA VAL A 58 23.46 -22.10 9.72
C VAL A 58 24.81 -22.11 9.00
N ASN A 59 25.91 -22.22 9.74
CA ASN A 59 27.26 -22.28 9.19
C ASN A 59 27.46 -23.50 8.28
N LYS A 60 26.87 -24.64 8.63
CA LYS A 60 26.88 -25.84 7.79
C LYS A 60 26.16 -25.59 6.46
N ILE A 61 24.93 -25.04 6.49
CA ILE A 61 24.18 -24.71 5.27
C ILE A 61 24.96 -23.70 4.40
N LEU A 62 25.55 -22.68 5.00
CA LEU A 62 26.39 -21.71 4.27
C LEU A 62 27.59 -22.36 3.58
N THR A 63 28.23 -23.33 4.25
CA THR A 63 29.36 -24.06 3.69
C THR A 63 28.93 -24.91 2.49
N GLU A 64 27.80 -25.62 2.61
CA GLU A 64 27.23 -26.42 1.52
C GLU A 64 26.83 -25.55 0.32
N LEU A 65 26.22 -24.39 0.55
CA LEU A 65 25.85 -23.44 -0.52
C LEU A 65 27.08 -22.85 -1.22
N LYS A 66 28.16 -22.54 -0.49
CA LYS A 66 29.43 -22.08 -1.07
C LYS A 66 30.04 -23.15 -1.98
N ALA A 67 30.07 -24.40 -1.53
CA ALA A 67 30.57 -25.52 -2.32
C ALA A 67 29.74 -25.73 -3.61
N LEU A 68 28.40 -25.61 -3.53
CA LEU A 68 27.52 -25.66 -4.69
C LEU A 68 27.81 -24.54 -5.69
N ARG A 69 28.05 -23.31 -5.22
CA ARG A 69 28.45 -22.18 -6.08
C ARG A 69 29.78 -22.44 -6.78
N GLU A 70 30.75 -23.01 -6.07
CA GLU A 70 32.08 -23.33 -6.61
C GLU A 70 32.04 -24.47 -7.63
N SER A 71 31.06 -25.39 -7.53
CA SER A 71 30.86 -26.47 -8.49
C SER A 71 30.49 -25.99 -9.91
N LYS A 72 30.12 -24.72 -10.09
CA LYS A 72 29.69 -24.10 -11.36
C LYS A 72 28.61 -24.89 -12.11
N THR A 73 27.81 -25.68 -11.41
CA THR A 73 26.70 -26.41 -12.04
C THR A 73 25.69 -25.39 -12.59
N PRO A 74 25.43 -25.37 -13.91
CA PRO A 74 24.49 -24.42 -14.49
C PRO A 74 23.06 -24.83 -14.11
N LEU A 75 22.54 -24.24 -13.04
CA LEU A 75 21.15 -24.39 -12.61
C LEU A 75 20.40 -23.10 -12.90
N VAL A 76 19.50 -23.12 -13.88
CA VAL A 76 18.56 -22.03 -14.13
C VAL A 76 17.23 -22.40 -13.48
N VAL A 77 16.87 -21.66 -12.44
CA VAL A 77 15.57 -21.78 -11.79
C VAL A 77 14.67 -20.69 -12.36
N LYS A 78 13.58 -21.08 -13.03
CA LYS A 78 12.55 -20.17 -13.51
C LYS A 78 11.43 -20.06 -12.45
N PRO A 79 11.25 -18.91 -11.80
CA PRO A 79 10.09 -18.68 -10.94
C PRO A 79 8.80 -18.86 -11.73
N LEU A 80 7.80 -19.49 -11.12
CA LEU A 80 6.47 -19.58 -11.71
C LEU A 80 5.69 -18.32 -11.35
N GLU A 81 5.08 -17.69 -12.34
CA GLU A 81 4.16 -16.58 -12.14
C GLU A 81 2.75 -17.15 -12.03
N PHE A 82 2.07 -16.85 -10.91
CA PHE A 82 0.74 -17.36 -10.68
C PHE A 82 -0.25 -16.77 -11.68
N GLU A 83 -0.74 -17.63 -12.57
CA GLU A 83 -1.85 -17.35 -13.48
C GLU A 83 -3.02 -18.27 -13.13
N LYS A 84 -4.17 -17.66 -12.79
CA LYS A 84 -5.40 -18.34 -12.36
C LYS A 84 -6.34 -18.64 -13.54
N ASP A 85 -6.16 -17.95 -14.66
CA ASP A 85 -7.04 -17.99 -15.84
C ASP A 85 -6.55 -18.92 -16.95
N ASP A 86 -5.36 -19.51 -16.79
CA ASP A 86 -4.87 -20.60 -17.64
C ASP A 86 -5.08 -21.96 -16.95
N ASP A 87 -5.95 -22.78 -17.53
CA ASP A 87 -6.28 -24.11 -17.03
C ASP A 87 -5.24 -25.18 -17.37
N ASN A 88 -4.21 -24.87 -18.18
CA ASN A 88 -3.18 -25.83 -18.63
C ASN A 88 -1.86 -25.78 -17.83
N ASN A 89 -1.72 -24.81 -16.93
CA ASN A 89 -0.51 -24.57 -16.12
C ASN A 89 -0.51 -25.29 -14.76
N PHE A 90 -1.60 -25.97 -14.39
CA PHE A 90 -1.80 -26.68 -13.12
C PHE A 90 -1.69 -25.84 -11.84
N HIS A 91 -1.64 -24.50 -11.91
CA HIS A 91 -1.57 -23.65 -10.72
C HIS A 91 -2.79 -23.85 -9.82
N MET A 92 -3.98 -23.74 -10.41
CA MET A 92 -5.22 -23.94 -9.68
C MET A 92 -5.40 -25.40 -9.24
N ASP A 93 -4.95 -26.36 -10.05
CA ASP A 93 -5.05 -27.79 -9.70
C ASP A 93 -4.19 -28.13 -8.48
N PHE A 94 -2.97 -27.56 -8.40
CA PHE A 94 -2.12 -27.66 -7.22
C PHE A 94 -2.79 -27.04 -5.99
N ILE A 95 -3.31 -25.81 -6.10
CA ILE A 95 -3.95 -25.11 -4.98
C ILE A 95 -5.17 -25.88 -4.47
N VAL A 96 -6.03 -26.35 -5.38
CA VAL A 96 -7.24 -27.13 -5.05
C VAL A 96 -6.87 -28.44 -4.37
N ALA A 97 -5.92 -29.19 -4.94
CA ALA A 97 -5.48 -30.46 -4.36
C ALA A 97 -4.85 -30.26 -2.99
N ALA A 98 -3.91 -29.32 -2.84
CA ALA A 98 -3.24 -29.04 -1.58
C ALA A 98 -4.21 -28.54 -0.50
N SER A 99 -5.13 -27.65 -0.85
CA SER A 99 -6.18 -27.16 0.06
C SER A 99 -7.10 -28.28 0.51
N ASN A 100 -7.59 -29.12 -0.41
CA ASN A 100 -8.49 -30.22 -0.08
C ASN A 100 -7.80 -31.34 0.73
N LEU A 101 -6.52 -31.63 0.46
CA LEU A 101 -5.73 -32.55 1.28
C LEU A 101 -5.57 -32.03 2.71
N ARG A 102 -5.30 -30.72 2.87
CA ARG A 102 -5.27 -30.10 4.21
C ARG A 102 -6.64 -30.10 4.87
N ALA A 103 -7.71 -29.83 4.12
CA ALA A 103 -9.08 -29.85 4.63
C ALA A 103 -9.44 -31.23 5.19
N ALA A 104 -9.05 -32.31 4.50
CA ALA A 104 -9.26 -33.68 4.95
C ALA A 104 -8.61 -33.98 6.32
N ASN A 105 -7.40 -33.45 6.57
CA ASN A 105 -6.72 -33.61 7.87
C ASN A 105 -7.53 -33.04 9.05
N TYR A 106 -8.33 -31.99 8.80
CA TYR A 106 -9.13 -31.31 9.82
C TYR A 106 -10.64 -31.55 9.68
N LYS A 107 -11.06 -32.52 8.85
CA LYS A 107 -12.47 -32.83 8.56
C LYS A 107 -13.26 -31.62 8.02
N ILE A 108 -12.59 -30.72 7.31
CA ILE A 108 -13.21 -29.59 6.62
C ILE A 108 -13.74 -30.07 5.27
N PRO A 109 -14.97 -29.71 4.85
CA PRO A 109 -15.49 -30.08 3.54
C PRO A 109 -14.61 -29.57 2.40
N PRO A 110 -14.34 -30.38 1.37
CA PRO A 110 -13.53 -29.94 0.23
C PRO A 110 -14.25 -28.85 -0.57
N ALA A 111 -13.47 -28.00 -1.24
CA ALA A 111 -13.96 -27.01 -2.19
C ALA A 111 -13.63 -27.45 -3.62
N ASP A 112 -14.55 -27.20 -4.55
CA ASP A 112 -14.30 -27.44 -5.96
C ASP A 112 -13.32 -26.40 -6.55
N ARG A 113 -12.94 -26.64 -7.81
CA ARG A 113 -11.99 -25.77 -8.54
C ARG A 113 -12.51 -24.35 -8.69
N HIS A 114 -13.80 -24.16 -8.95
CA HIS A 114 -14.40 -22.85 -9.18
C HIS A 114 -14.40 -22.01 -7.90
N LYS A 115 -14.86 -22.57 -6.78
CA LYS A 115 -14.86 -21.94 -5.46
C LYS A 115 -13.43 -21.63 -5.00
N SER A 116 -12.50 -22.56 -5.21
CA SER A 116 -11.10 -22.34 -4.89
C SER A 116 -10.46 -21.25 -5.75
N LYS A 117 -10.79 -21.18 -7.05
CA LYS A 117 -10.34 -20.13 -7.97
C LYS A 117 -10.89 -18.77 -7.58
N LEU A 118 -12.16 -18.70 -7.19
CA LEU A 118 -12.78 -17.47 -6.69
C LEU A 118 -12.01 -16.91 -5.48
N ILE A 119 -11.69 -17.78 -4.51
CA ILE A 119 -11.02 -17.40 -3.25
C ILE A 119 -9.53 -17.11 -3.48
N ALA A 120 -8.77 -18.07 -4.02
CA ALA A 120 -7.32 -17.96 -4.22
C ALA A 120 -6.95 -16.88 -5.25
N GLY A 121 -7.78 -16.74 -6.28
CA GLY A 121 -7.62 -15.73 -7.33
C GLY A 121 -8.12 -14.34 -6.96
N LYS A 122 -8.71 -14.16 -5.75
CA LYS A 122 -9.34 -12.91 -5.29
C LYS A 122 -10.27 -12.31 -6.37
N ILE A 123 -11.06 -13.15 -7.02
CA ILE A 123 -11.92 -12.73 -8.12
C ILE A 123 -13.05 -11.85 -7.55
N ILE A 124 -13.17 -10.63 -8.07
CA ILE A 124 -14.29 -9.74 -7.81
C ILE A 124 -15.42 -10.13 -8.77
N PRO A 125 -16.57 -10.64 -8.29
CA PRO A 125 -17.68 -10.98 -9.16
C PRO A 125 -18.19 -9.73 -9.87
N ALA A 126 -18.37 -9.83 -11.19
CA ALA A 126 -18.86 -8.73 -12.01
C ALA A 126 -19.84 -9.27 -13.07
N ILE A 127 -20.86 -8.48 -13.37
CA ILE A 127 -21.82 -8.74 -14.42
C ILE A 127 -22.18 -7.42 -15.12
N ALA A 128 -22.38 -7.49 -16.44
CA ALA A 128 -22.60 -6.32 -17.28
C ALA A 128 -23.81 -5.48 -16.83
N THR A 129 -24.85 -6.09 -16.28
CA THR A 129 -26.06 -5.38 -15.83
C THR A 129 -25.77 -4.33 -14.75
N THR A 130 -24.99 -4.69 -13.72
CA THR A 130 -24.57 -3.73 -12.67
C THR A 130 -23.64 -2.67 -13.24
N THR A 131 -22.71 -3.04 -14.12
CA THR A 131 -21.81 -2.08 -14.77
C THR A 131 -22.58 -1.06 -15.59
N SER A 132 -23.51 -1.49 -16.45
CA SER A 132 -24.34 -0.60 -17.26
C SER A 132 -25.18 0.33 -16.42
N LEU A 133 -25.78 -0.16 -15.32
CA LEU A 133 -26.55 0.67 -14.39
C LEU A 133 -25.67 1.74 -13.74
N VAL A 134 -24.53 1.37 -13.17
CA VAL A 134 -23.63 2.31 -12.47
C VAL A 134 -23.06 3.34 -13.45
N SER A 135 -22.66 2.92 -14.66
CA SER A 135 -22.21 3.85 -15.70
C SER A 135 -23.31 4.83 -16.11
N GLY A 136 -24.54 4.37 -16.28
CA GLY A 136 -25.68 5.25 -16.59
C GLY A 136 -25.91 6.31 -15.51
N LEU A 137 -25.91 5.91 -14.24
CA LEU A 137 -26.08 6.82 -13.10
C LEU A 137 -24.92 7.83 -13.01
N ALA A 138 -23.68 7.39 -13.21
CA ALA A 138 -22.52 8.29 -13.21
C ALA A 138 -22.61 9.34 -14.33
N VAL A 139 -23.04 8.94 -15.54
CA VAL A 139 -23.24 9.87 -16.66
C VAL A 139 -24.29 10.93 -16.33
N LEU A 140 -25.36 10.58 -15.61
CA LEU A 140 -26.37 11.56 -15.17
C LEU A 140 -25.75 12.61 -14.23
N GLU A 141 -24.89 12.23 -13.29
CA GLU A 141 -24.20 13.20 -12.41
C GLU A 141 -23.22 14.08 -13.20
N VAL A 142 -22.53 13.52 -14.19
CA VAL A 142 -21.65 14.30 -15.08
C VAL A 142 -22.45 15.31 -15.91
N MET A 143 -23.64 14.95 -16.41
CA MET A 143 -24.51 15.89 -17.13
C MET A 143 -24.89 17.09 -16.26
N LYS A 144 -25.17 16.88 -14.96
CA LYS A 144 -25.45 17.97 -14.02
C LYS A 144 -24.27 18.95 -13.92
N LEU A 145 -23.04 18.44 -13.87
CA LEU A 145 -21.84 19.28 -13.84
C LEU A 145 -21.69 20.11 -15.12
N ILE A 146 -21.91 19.49 -16.29
CA ILE A 146 -21.82 20.12 -17.61
C ILE A 146 -22.84 21.24 -17.78
N ILE A 147 -24.09 21.02 -17.34
CA ILE A 147 -25.18 22.01 -17.40
C ILE A 147 -24.93 23.17 -16.42
N GLY A 148 -23.95 23.05 -15.53
CA GLY A 148 -23.55 24.12 -14.62
C GLY A 148 -24.18 24.05 -13.24
N HIS A 149 -24.79 22.91 -12.86
CA HIS A 149 -25.23 22.73 -11.47
C HIS A 149 -24.03 22.71 -10.52
N ARG A 150 -24.18 23.44 -9.40
CA ARG A 150 -23.18 23.56 -8.33
C ARG A 150 -23.78 23.32 -6.93
N GLU A 151 -25.10 23.40 -6.81
CA GLU A 151 -25.81 23.14 -5.55
C GLU A 151 -25.77 21.64 -5.21
N MET A 152 -25.43 21.30 -3.97
CA MET A 152 -25.20 19.92 -3.52
C MET A 152 -26.46 19.05 -3.53
N ASP A 153 -27.62 19.63 -3.23
CA ASP A 153 -28.92 18.97 -3.23
C ASP A 153 -29.35 18.44 -4.61
N LYS A 154 -28.76 18.97 -5.69
CA LYS A 154 -28.95 18.47 -7.06
C LYS A 154 -28.15 17.21 -7.35
N PHE A 155 -27.07 16.97 -6.62
CA PHE A 155 -26.23 15.78 -6.78
C PHE A 155 -26.76 14.62 -5.93
N LYS A 156 -26.52 13.39 -6.40
CA LYS A 156 -26.94 12.19 -5.67
C LYS A 156 -25.85 11.12 -5.72
N ASN A 157 -25.47 10.63 -4.55
CA ASN A 157 -24.77 9.36 -4.42
C ASN A 157 -25.79 8.24 -4.65
N ALA A 158 -25.43 7.25 -5.46
CA ALA A 158 -26.32 6.13 -5.77
C ALA A 158 -25.80 4.83 -5.15
N PHE A 159 -26.69 4.10 -4.50
CA PHE A 159 -26.45 2.78 -3.94
C PHE A 159 -27.43 1.80 -4.58
N ALA A 160 -26.93 0.69 -5.13
CA ALA A 160 -27.78 -0.27 -5.82
C ALA A 160 -27.43 -1.70 -5.44
N ASN A 161 -28.47 -2.52 -5.24
CA ASN A 161 -28.39 -3.97 -5.13
C ASN A 161 -29.48 -4.61 -6.00
N LEU A 162 -29.10 -5.02 -7.21
CA LEU A 162 -30.00 -5.60 -8.21
C LEU A 162 -30.54 -6.98 -7.82
N ALA A 163 -29.94 -7.66 -6.83
CA ALA A 163 -30.49 -8.91 -6.31
C ALA A 163 -31.75 -8.68 -5.46
N LEU A 164 -31.87 -7.52 -4.80
CA LEU A 164 -33.02 -7.09 -3.98
C LEU A 164 -33.92 -6.06 -4.69
N PRO A 165 -33.81 -5.94 -6.02
CA PRO A 165 -34.14 -4.73 -6.80
C PRO A 165 -34.09 -3.39 -6.04
N PHE A 166 -33.04 -3.17 -5.24
CA PHE A 166 -32.91 -1.98 -4.41
C PHE A 166 -32.06 -0.91 -5.07
N ILE A 167 -32.56 0.32 -5.12
CA ILE A 167 -31.78 1.51 -5.47
C ILE A 167 -32.14 2.61 -4.48
N ALA A 168 -31.12 3.20 -3.87
CA ALA A 168 -31.28 4.36 -2.99
C ALA A 168 -30.33 5.47 -3.41
N PHE A 169 -30.78 6.69 -3.17
CA PHE A 169 -30.01 7.89 -3.42
C PHE A 169 -29.85 8.66 -2.10
N SER A 170 -28.66 9.21 -1.88
CA SER A 170 -28.41 10.15 -0.80
C SER A 170 -27.77 11.41 -1.36
N GLU A 171 -27.95 12.52 -0.65
CA GLU A 171 -27.17 13.72 -0.95
C GLU A 171 -25.71 13.51 -0.55
N PRO A 172 -24.75 14.08 -1.30
CA PRO A 172 -23.37 14.16 -0.85
C PRO A 172 -23.27 14.96 0.44
N MET A 173 -22.34 14.57 1.31
CA MET A 173 -22.06 15.32 2.53
C MET A 173 -21.22 16.56 2.22
N PRO A 174 -21.50 17.71 2.87
CA PRO A 174 -20.63 18.87 2.74
C PRO A 174 -19.24 18.55 3.29
N ALA A 175 -18.22 19.20 2.73
CA ALA A 175 -16.87 19.11 3.28
C ALA A 175 -16.84 19.67 4.71
N ALA A 176 -16.09 19.02 5.59
CA ALA A 176 -15.87 19.53 6.94
C ALA A 176 -15.24 20.93 6.85
N LYS A 177 -15.81 21.87 7.59
CA LYS A 177 -15.33 23.24 7.66
C LYS A 177 -14.51 23.42 8.93
N ASN A 178 -13.31 23.93 8.75
CA ASN A 178 -12.45 24.43 9.80
C ASN A 178 -12.38 25.95 9.69
N SER A 179 -11.89 26.62 10.74
CA SER A 179 -11.74 28.07 10.71
C SER A 179 -10.56 28.55 11.52
N TYR A 180 -9.86 29.57 11.01
CA TYR A 180 -8.88 30.36 11.74
C TYR A 180 -9.15 31.85 11.44
N TYR A 181 -9.06 32.73 12.44
CA TYR A 181 -9.41 34.16 12.31
C TYR A 181 -10.79 34.45 11.65
N GLY A 182 -11.77 33.56 11.85
CA GLY A 182 -13.07 33.66 11.19
C GLY A 182 -13.06 33.40 9.67
N LYS A 183 -11.93 33.02 9.07
CA LYS A 183 -11.85 32.50 7.70
C LYS A 183 -12.20 31.01 7.72
N GLU A 184 -13.33 30.64 7.12
CA GLU A 184 -13.69 29.24 6.92
C GLU A 184 -12.87 28.62 5.79
N TRP A 185 -12.46 27.36 5.96
CA TRP A 185 -11.76 26.57 4.96
C TRP A 185 -12.13 25.09 5.05
N THR A 186 -11.87 24.35 3.98
CA THR A 186 -12.18 22.93 3.80
C THR A 186 -11.01 22.19 3.17
N LEU A 187 -11.13 20.86 2.98
CA LEU A 187 -10.11 20.05 2.30
C LEU A 187 -9.74 20.51 0.88
N TRP A 188 -10.56 21.35 0.24
CA TRP A 188 -10.34 21.88 -1.10
C TRP A 188 -9.52 23.18 -1.13
N ASP A 189 -9.45 23.87 0.00
CA ASP A 189 -8.75 25.12 0.15
C ASP A 189 -7.26 24.88 0.36
N ARG A 190 -6.44 25.84 -0.07
CA ARG A 190 -4.99 25.80 0.05
C ARG A 190 -4.40 27.19 -0.09
N PHE A 191 -3.22 27.39 0.46
CA PHE A 191 -2.44 28.59 0.17
C PHE A 191 -1.72 28.42 -1.18
N GLU A 192 -1.92 29.37 -2.09
CA GLU A 192 -1.18 29.43 -3.35
C GLU A 192 0.01 30.39 -3.19
N VAL A 193 1.23 29.84 -3.22
CA VAL A 193 2.48 30.61 -3.16
C VAL A 193 3.21 30.37 -4.48
N ALA A 194 3.47 31.44 -5.23
CA ALA A 194 4.10 31.34 -6.55
C ALA A 194 5.44 32.06 -6.59
N GLY A 195 6.40 31.47 -7.29
CA GLY A 195 7.76 31.98 -7.42
C GLY A 195 8.72 31.34 -6.41
N GLU A 196 10.01 31.63 -6.56
CA GLU A 196 11.03 31.08 -5.66
C GLU A 196 11.29 32.02 -4.49
N LEU A 197 10.90 31.60 -3.28
CA LEU A 197 11.20 32.25 -2.02
C LEU A 197 12.32 31.52 -1.29
N THR A 198 13.11 32.26 -0.53
CA THR A 198 13.93 31.68 0.53
C THR A 198 13.04 31.17 1.67
N LEU A 199 13.56 30.26 2.50
CA LEU A 199 12.82 29.78 3.67
C LEU A 199 12.45 30.95 4.60
N GLN A 200 13.33 31.93 4.79
CA GLN A 200 13.01 33.13 5.59
C GLN A 200 11.86 33.94 4.97
N GLU A 201 11.92 34.22 3.66
CA GLU A 201 10.84 34.96 2.98
C GLU A 201 9.51 34.20 3.02
N PHE A 202 9.55 32.87 2.97
CA PHE A 202 8.36 32.03 3.12
C PHE A 202 7.75 32.15 4.52
N LEU A 203 8.57 32.08 5.58
CA LEU A 203 8.10 32.28 6.96
C LEU A 203 7.53 33.69 7.16
N ASP A 204 8.27 34.71 6.70
CA ASP A 204 7.86 36.12 6.74
C ASP A 204 6.55 36.37 5.99
N TYR A 205 6.32 35.68 4.87
CA TYR A 205 5.10 35.79 4.08
C TYR A 205 3.87 35.39 4.92
N PHE A 206 3.93 34.24 5.61
CA PHE A 206 2.83 33.77 6.45
C PHE A 206 2.64 34.67 7.68
N GLU A 207 3.72 35.12 8.30
CA GLU A 207 3.65 36.02 9.46
C GLU A 207 3.06 37.39 9.09
N LYS A 208 3.51 38.01 8.01
CA LYS A 208 3.09 39.37 7.62
C LYS A 208 1.75 39.41 6.91
N LYS A 209 1.46 38.44 6.05
CA LYS A 209 0.28 38.46 5.17
C LYS A 209 -0.89 37.68 5.76
N GLU A 210 -0.62 36.48 6.27
CA GLU A 210 -1.66 35.61 6.83
C GLU A 210 -1.78 35.72 8.35
N LYS A 211 -0.86 36.45 9.00
CA LYS A 211 -0.75 36.56 10.46
C LYS A 211 -0.61 35.20 11.14
N LEU A 212 0.09 34.28 10.49
CA LEU A 212 0.31 32.93 10.98
C LEU A 212 1.79 32.73 11.23
N GLN A 213 2.15 32.38 12.46
CA GLN A 213 3.52 32.04 12.81
C GLN A 213 3.74 30.55 12.56
N ILE A 214 4.46 30.20 11.49
CA ILE A 214 4.78 28.80 11.20
C ILE A 214 5.69 28.24 12.30
N THR A 215 5.21 27.21 13.00
CA THR A 215 5.97 26.47 14.02
C THR A 215 6.66 25.25 13.43
N MET A 216 6.06 24.60 12.44
CA MET A 216 6.62 23.45 11.73
C MET A 216 6.25 23.50 10.25
N LEU A 217 7.20 23.11 9.40
CA LEU A 217 7.04 23.04 7.94
C LEU A 217 7.64 21.73 7.42
N SER A 218 6.86 21.00 6.64
CA SER A 218 7.27 19.71 6.10
C SER A 218 6.84 19.49 4.65
N GLN A 219 7.55 18.59 3.97
CA GLN A 219 7.19 18.07 2.66
C GLN A 219 7.16 16.54 2.74
N GLY A 220 5.95 15.97 2.73
CA GLY A 220 5.75 14.55 3.03
C GLY A 220 6.34 14.19 4.40
N VAL A 221 7.29 13.26 4.43
CA VAL A 221 7.96 12.83 5.68
C VAL A 221 9.18 13.69 6.05
N SER A 222 9.53 14.69 5.23
CA SER A 222 10.74 15.49 5.44
C SER A 222 10.43 16.80 6.16
N MET A 223 10.90 16.94 7.41
CA MET A 223 10.75 18.16 8.18
C MET A 223 11.78 19.22 7.76
N LEU A 224 11.31 20.24 7.02
CA LEU A 224 12.13 21.29 6.42
C LEU A 224 12.54 22.34 7.47
N TYR A 225 11.60 22.72 8.34
CA TYR A 225 11.79 23.68 9.41
C TYR A 225 10.93 23.32 10.63
N SER A 226 11.45 23.64 11.82
CA SER A 226 10.68 23.67 13.06
C SER A 226 11.34 24.63 14.05
N PHE A 227 10.54 25.31 14.88
CA PHE A 227 11.02 26.28 15.86
C PHE A 227 11.95 25.66 16.94
N PHE A 228 11.82 24.35 17.20
CA PHE A 228 12.65 23.64 18.18
C PHE A 228 13.93 23.02 17.57
N MET A 229 14.17 23.22 16.27
CA MET A 229 15.43 22.78 15.65
C MET A 229 16.63 23.58 16.22
N PRO A 230 17.84 22.99 16.28
CA PRO A 230 19.03 23.70 16.72
C PRO A 230 19.28 24.96 15.89
N LYS A 231 19.50 26.10 16.56
CA LYS A 231 19.65 27.43 15.92
C LYS A 231 20.65 27.44 14.76
N ALA A 232 21.77 26.70 14.88
CA ALA A 232 22.75 26.56 13.81
C ALA A 232 22.17 25.93 12.54
N LYS A 233 21.35 24.86 12.66
CA LYS A 233 20.70 24.21 11.53
C LYS A 233 19.63 25.10 10.87
N CYS A 234 18.90 25.87 11.67
CA CYS A 234 17.94 26.85 11.15
C CYS A 234 18.68 27.93 10.36
N ALA A 235 19.73 28.53 10.94
CA ALA A 235 20.51 29.59 10.30
C ALA A 235 21.12 29.17 8.95
N GLU A 236 21.52 27.90 8.79
CA GLU A 236 21.99 27.36 7.52
C GLU A 236 20.90 27.23 6.44
N ARG A 237 19.63 27.07 6.83
CA ARG A 237 18.50 26.82 5.93
C ARG A 237 17.71 28.08 5.59
N LEU A 238 17.57 29.01 6.53
CA LEU A 238 16.79 30.25 6.37
C LEU A 238 17.10 31.02 5.08
N PRO A 239 18.37 31.23 4.68
CA PRO A 239 18.68 32.00 3.46
C PRO A 239 18.56 31.18 2.17
N LEU A 240 18.30 29.87 2.25
CA LEU A 240 18.26 29.01 1.07
C LEU A 240 16.89 29.09 0.38
N PRO A 241 16.85 29.01 -0.96
CA PRO A 241 15.61 28.82 -1.71
C PRO A 241 14.86 27.57 -1.23
N MET A 242 13.53 27.62 -1.20
CA MET A 242 12.69 26.50 -0.76
C MET A 242 12.99 25.20 -1.50
N THR A 243 13.23 25.25 -2.82
CA THR A 243 13.61 24.08 -3.61
C THR A 243 14.94 23.47 -3.16
N GLU A 244 15.90 24.30 -2.76
CA GLU A 244 17.20 23.86 -2.26
C GLU A 244 17.10 23.27 -0.84
N VAL A 245 16.26 23.87 0.03
CA VAL A 245 15.96 23.30 1.36
C VAL A 245 15.37 21.90 1.20
N VAL A 246 14.38 21.74 0.31
CA VAL A 246 13.76 20.44 0.02
C VAL A 246 14.80 19.43 -0.47
N ARG A 247 15.65 19.80 -1.42
CA ARG A 247 16.70 18.89 -1.93
C ARG A 247 17.68 18.45 -0.85
N ARG A 248 18.14 19.38 0.00
CA ARG A 248 19.10 19.08 1.07
C ARG A 248 18.51 18.18 2.15
N VAL A 249 17.27 18.44 2.56
CA VAL A 249 16.63 17.72 3.67
C VAL A 249 16.10 16.36 3.22
N SER A 250 15.37 16.32 2.11
CA SER A 250 14.80 15.07 1.58
C SER A 250 15.86 14.16 0.96
N ARG A 251 17.03 14.71 0.61
CA ARG A 251 18.09 14.06 -0.19
C ARG A 251 17.59 13.54 -1.54
N LYS A 252 16.44 14.04 -2.01
CA LYS A 252 15.85 13.71 -3.31
C LYS A 252 16.02 14.89 -4.26
N ARG A 253 16.23 14.58 -5.53
CA ARG A 253 16.18 15.59 -6.59
C ARG A 253 14.73 15.93 -6.86
N ILE A 254 14.48 17.22 -7.08
CA ILE A 254 13.21 17.71 -7.64
C ILE A 254 13.32 17.48 -9.14
N GLU A 255 12.41 16.71 -9.70
CA GLU A 255 12.44 16.34 -11.11
C GLU A 255 12.09 17.54 -12.00
N SER A 256 12.63 17.60 -13.22
CA SER A 256 12.45 18.76 -14.12
C SER A 256 11.01 19.02 -14.57
N HIS A 257 10.13 18.03 -14.39
CA HIS A 257 8.71 18.14 -14.71
C HIS A 257 7.84 18.56 -13.52
N GLU A 258 8.40 18.61 -12.30
CA GLU A 258 7.67 19.07 -11.12
C GLU A 258 7.45 20.58 -11.19
N ARG A 259 6.17 20.99 -11.19
CA ARG A 259 5.76 22.41 -11.29
C ARG A 259 5.34 23.01 -9.96
N SER A 260 5.01 22.17 -8.99
CA SER A 260 4.61 22.62 -7.66
C SER A 260 5.01 21.61 -6.60
N LEU A 261 5.33 22.12 -5.42
CA LEU A 261 5.55 21.36 -4.21
C LEU A 261 4.35 21.54 -3.28
N VAL A 262 4.03 20.51 -2.51
CA VAL A 262 3.00 20.57 -1.47
C VAL A 262 3.71 20.59 -0.12
N PHE A 263 3.38 21.57 0.70
CA PHE A 263 3.88 21.70 2.05
C PHE A 263 2.76 21.64 3.07
N GLU A 264 3.03 20.92 4.16
CA GLU A 264 2.20 20.90 5.36
C GLU A 264 2.82 21.83 6.40
N ILE A 265 2.00 22.68 7.00
CA ILE A 265 2.42 23.66 7.99
C ILE A 265 1.62 23.50 9.28
N CYS A 266 2.31 23.64 10.42
CA CYS A 266 1.69 23.91 11.70
C CYS A 266 1.95 25.37 12.04
N CYS A 267 0.96 26.07 12.57
CA CYS A 267 0.99 27.51 12.77
C CYS A 267 0.38 27.87 14.10
N ASN A 268 0.96 28.88 14.75
CA ASN A 268 0.31 29.58 15.84
C ASN A 268 -0.36 30.86 15.33
N ASP A 269 -1.44 31.25 15.98
CA ASP A 269 -2.10 32.53 15.77
C ASP A 269 -1.41 33.69 16.51
N GLU A 270 -1.96 34.91 16.42
CA GLU A 270 -1.43 36.13 17.06
C GLU A 270 -1.46 36.02 18.60
N ASP A 271 -2.33 35.17 19.16
CA ASP A 271 -2.44 34.91 20.60
C ASP A 271 -1.48 33.79 21.05
N GLY A 272 -0.80 33.13 20.11
CA GLY A 272 0.16 32.06 20.35
C GLY A 272 -0.46 30.66 20.43
N GLU A 273 -1.74 30.51 20.10
CA GLU A 273 -2.47 29.26 20.12
C GLU A 273 -2.28 28.51 18.79
N ASP A 274 -2.16 27.17 18.86
CA ASP A 274 -2.00 26.32 17.68
C ASP A 274 -3.31 26.28 16.88
N VAL A 275 -3.22 26.53 15.58
CA VAL A 275 -4.38 26.59 14.68
C VAL A 275 -4.20 25.71 13.46
N GLU A 276 -5.26 24.97 13.11
CA GLU A 276 -5.30 24.20 11.87
C GLU A 276 -5.55 25.12 10.67
N VAL A 277 -4.71 24.96 9.64
CA VAL A 277 -4.75 25.77 8.43
C VAL A 277 -4.64 24.89 7.18
N PRO A 278 -5.06 25.38 6.01
CA PRO A 278 -4.87 24.65 4.76
C PRO A 278 -3.39 24.35 4.44
N TYR A 279 -3.16 23.32 3.64
CA TYR A 279 -1.83 23.05 3.09
C TYR A 279 -1.40 24.15 2.10
N VAL A 280 -0.11 24.17 1.77
CA VAL A 280 0.48 25.13 0.83
C VAL A 280 0.81 24.45 -0.48
N ARG A 281 0.28 24.98 -1.58
CA ARG A 281 0.76 24.69 -2.93
C ARG A 281 1.79 25.76 -3.32
N TYR A 282 3.04 25.33 -3.40
CA TYR A 282 4.16 26.17 -3.77
C TYR A 282 4.54 25.94 -5.22
N THR A 283 4.26 26.90 -6.09
CA THR A 283 4.53 26.79 -7.54
C THR A 283 5.96 27.25 -7.84
N ILE A 284 6.76 26.30 -8.34
CA ILE A 284 8.16 26.54 -8.73
C ILE A 284 8.17 27.34 -10.04
N PRO A 285 9.04 28.35 -10.19
CA PRO A 285 9.17 29.11 -11.44
C PRO A 285 9.62 28.27 -12.65
#